data_AF-S4PAY8-F1
#
_entry.id   AF-S4PAY8-F1
#
_cell.length_a   1.000
_cell.length_b   1.000
_cell.length_c   1.000
_cell.angle_alpha   90.00
_cell.angle_beta   90.00
_cell.angle_gamma   90.00
#
_symmetry.space_group_name_H-M   'P 1'
#
loop_
_entity.id
_entity.type
_entity.pdbx_description
1 polymer ?
#
loop_
_entity_poly.entity_id
_entity_poly.type
_entity_poly.pdbx_seq_one_letter_code
_entity_poly.pdbx_strand_id
1 'polypeptide(L)' 'MQASNNPVVLMLTPNNIHVQEIKVVPAKAKITDMVAVRHWCGGGGEQKSTLILLCEDGSLRMYAASAEQTGYWL' A
#
# COMPACT_ATOMS: atom_id res chain seq x y z
N MET A 1 3.96 23.84 -0.45
CA MET A 1 4.31 22.43 -0.18
C MET A 1 3.64 21.61 -1.27
N GLN A 2 4.41 21.10 -2.24
CA GLN A 2 3.84 20.30 -3.33
C GLN A 2 3.62 18.89 -2.78
N ALA A 3 2.37 18.55 -2.47
CA ALA A 3 2.04 17.20 -1.99
C ALA A 3 2.31 16.20 -3.12
N SER A 4 3.09 15.15 -2.85
CA SER A 4 3.17 14.01 -3.76
C SER A 4 1.80 13.34 -3.79
N ASN A 5 1.33 12.90 -4.96
CA ASN A 5 0.09 12.11 -5.06
C ASN A 5 0.31 10.63 -4.69
N ASN A 6 1.33 10.36 -3.88
CA ASN A 6 1.68 9.02 -3.46
C ASN A 6 0.87 8.68 -2.21
N PRO A 7 0.13 7.57 -2.20
CA PRO A 7 -0.55 7.13 -0.99
C PRO A 7 0.48 6.72 0.07
N VAL A 8 0.13 6.97 1.32
CA VAL A 8 0.95 6.65 2.48
C VAL A 8 0.24 5.58 3.29
N VAL A 9 0.96 4.49 3.57
CA VAL A 9 0.52 3.45 4.49
C VAL A 9 1.03 3.80 5.88
N LEU A 10 0.11 3.94 6.83
CA LEU A 10 0.45 4.07 8.26
C LEU A 10 0.12 2.77 8.96
N MET A 11 1.06 2.32 9.79
CA MET A 11 0.85 1.20 10.66
C MET A 11 1.28 1.51 12.08
N LEU A 12 0.43 1.15 13.02
CA LEU A 12 0.54 1.53 14.42
C LEU A 12 0.74 0.27 15.25
N THR A 13 1.77 0.29 16.09
CA THR A 13 1.85 -0.59 17.27
C THR A 13 1.71 0.29 18.52
N PRO A 14 1.55 -0.30 19.71
CA PRO A 14 1.52 0.49 20.94
C PRO A 14 2.76 1.38 21.16
N ASN A 15 3.91 1.00 20.58
CA ASN A 15 5.19 1.67 20.82
C ASN A 15 5.71 2.46 19.62
N ASN A 16 5.28 2.10 18.40
CA ASN A 16 5.87 2.61 17.16
C ASN A 16 4.80 3.04 16.15
N ILE A 17 5.15 4.03 15.34
CA ILE A 17 4.44 4.40 14.12
C ILE A 17 5.36 4.10 12.95
N HIS A 18 4.92 3.22 12.06
CA HIS A 18 5.61 2.93 10.80
C HIS A 18 4.87 3.64 9.67
N VAL A 19 5.62 4.37 8.85
CA VAL A 19 5.10 5.16 7.74
C VAL A 19 5.82 4.74 6.47
N GLN A 20 5.05 4.34 5.46
CA GLN A 20 5.58 3.98 4.16
C GLN A 20 4.88 4.79 3.06
N GLU A 21 5.64 5.60 2.33
CA GLU A 21 5.16 6.20 1.08
C GLU A 21 5.24 5.17 -0.05
N ILE A 22 4.13 4.94 -0.74
CA ILE A 22 4.05 4.05 -1.90
C ILE A 22 4.29 4.87 -3.16
N LYS A 23 5.47 4.69 -3.78
CA LYS A 23 5.82 5.38 -5.02
C LYS A 23 5.00 4.84 -6.19
N VAL A 24 3.99 5.61 -6.61
CA VAL A 24 3.14 5.24 -7.74
C VAL A 24 3.85 5.54 -9.05
N VAL A 25 3.86 4.58 -9.95
CA VAL A 25 4.45 4.70 -11.28
C VAL A 25 3.36 4.43 -12.33
N PRO A 26 3.10 5.39 -13.25
CA PRO A 26 3.74 6.69 -13.36
C PRO A 26 3.23 7.67 -12.28
N ALA A 27 4.09 8.61 -11.86
CA ALA A 27 3.80 9.55 -10.77
C ALA A 27 2.64 10.53 -11.04
N LYS A 28 2.11 10.57 -12.28
CA LYS A 28 0.98 11.40 -12.69
C LYS A 28 -0.37 10.66 -12.64
N ALA A 29 -0.39 9.39 -12.22
CA ALA A 29 -1.63 8.65 -12.07
C ALA A 29 -2.53 9.38 -11.06
N LYS A 30 -3.78 9.64 -11.46
CA LYS A 30 -4.80 10.19 -10.58
C LYS A 30 -5.57 9.05 -9.94
N ILE A 31 -5.45 8.95 -8.62
CA ILE A 31 -6.06 7.91 -7.81
C ILE A 31 -7.45 8.40 -7.43
N THR A 32 -8.48 7.59 -7.68
CA THR A 32 -9.87 7.87 -7.30
C THR A 32 -10.25 7.16 -6.01
N ASP A 33 -9.75 5.94 -5.82
CA ASP A 33 -9.98 5.16 -4.61
C ASP A 33 -8.81 4.21 -4.34
N MET A 34 -8.71 3.70 -3.11
CA MET A 34 -7.69 2.76 -2.70
C MET A 34 -8.18 1.79 -1.63
N VAL A 35 -7.69 0.56 -1.67
CA VAL A 35 -7.93 -0.44 -0.63
C VAL A 35 -6.65 -1.15 -0.26
N ALA A 36 -6.40 -1.28 1.04
CA ALA A 36 -5.32 -2.11 1.57
C ALA A 36 -5.87 -3.52 1.87
N VAL A 37 -5.21 -4.54 1.34
CA VAL A 37 -5.63 -5.94 1.49
C VAL A 37 -4.48 -6.77 2.03
N ARG A 38 -4.72 -7.46 3.14
CA ARG A 38 -3.86 -8.52 3.67
C ARG A 38 -4.32 -9.86 3.08
N HIS A 39 -3.41 -10.63 2.51
CA HIS A 39 -3.75 -11.92 1.92
C HIS A 39 -2.56 -12.89 1.97
N TRP A 40 -2.88 -14.20 2.00
CA TRP A 40 -1.88 -15.25 1.87
C TRP A 40 -1.38 -15.30 0.43
N CYS A 41 -0.06 -15.24 0.26
CA CYS A 41 0.60 -15.32 -1.02
C CYS A 41 1.38 -16.64 -1.13
N GLY A 42 1.03 -17.47 -2.12
CA GLY A 42 1.71 -18.74 -2.41
C GLY A 42 1.35 -19.89 -1.48
N GLY A 43 1.84 -21.09 -1.79
CA GLY A 43 1.52 -22.33 -1.06
C GLY A 43 2.20 -22.46 0.32
N GLY A 44 3.06 -21.52 0.70
CA GLY A 44 3.85 -21.56 1.93
C GLY A 44 3.30 -20.73 3.09
N GLY A 45 2.14 -20.08 2.94
CA GLY A 45 1.54 -19.30 4.02
C GLY A 45 2.27 -17.99 4.34
N GLU A 46 2.84 -17.30 3.35
CA GLU A 46 3.39 -15.96 3.59
C GLU A 46 2.27 -14.92 3.50
N GLN A 47 2.09 -14.08 4.52
CA GLN A 47 1.11 -13.00 4.49
C GLN A 47 1.68 -11.73 3.87
N LYS A 48 0.96 -11.16 2.89
CA LYS A 48 1.35 -9.91 2.22
C LYS A 48 0.26 -8.87 2.32
N SER A 49 0.70 -7.63 2.54
CA SER A 49 -0.13 -6.44 2.53
C SER A 49 0.04 -5.75 1.18
N THR A 50 -1.03 -5.62 0.42
CA THR A 50 -1.02 -4.98 -0.90
C THR A 50 -1.99 -3.80 -0.90
N LEU A 51 -1.53 -2.67 -1.40
CA LEU A 51 -2.37 -1.52 -1.71
C LEU A 51 -2.84 -1.64 -3.16
N ILE A 52 -4.15 -1.66 -3.36
CA ILE A 52 -4.80 -1.67 -4.66
C ILE A 52 -5.36 -0.27 -4.91
N LEU A 53 -4.96 0.35 -6.00
CA LEU A 53 -5.39 1.68 -6.42
C LEU A 53 -6.34 1.58 -7.60
N LEU A 54 -7.49 2.25 -7.50
CA LEU A 54 -8.31 2.58 -8.65
C LEU A 54 -7.89 3.95 -9.17
N CYS A 55 -7.56 4.00 -10.45
CA CYS A 55 -7.18 5.25 -11.12
C CYS A 55 -8.35 5.81 -11.95
N GLU A 56 -8.32 7.12 -12.23
CA GLU A 56 -9.35 7.80 -13.04
C GLU A 56 -9.43 7.24 -14.48
N ASP A 57 -8.34 6.66 -15.00
CA ASP A 57 -8.29 5.97 -16.29
C ASP A 57 -8.93 4.56 -16.25
N GLY A 58 -9.51 4.16 -15.12
CA GLY A 58 -10.11 2.85 -14.88
C GLY A 58 -9.10 1.74 -14.59
N SER A 59 -7.79 2.04 -14.56
CA SER A 59 -6.78 1.02 -14.25
C SER A 59 -6.79 0.66 -12.76
N LEU A 60 -6.59 -0.64 -12.50
CA LEU A 60 -6.27 -1.16 -11.17
C LEU A 60 -4.76 -1.38 -11.09
N ARG A 61 -4.13 -0.81 -10.06
CA ARG A 61 -2.68 -0.91 -9.84
C ARG A 61 -2.42 -1.48 -8.46
N MET A 62 -1.51 -2.45 -8.37
CA MET A 62 -1.22 -3.17 -7.13
C MET A 62 0.22 -2.87 -6.69
N TYR A 63 0.37 -2.47 -5.43
CA TYR A 63 1.65 -2.16 -4.81
C TYR A 63 1.81 -2.96 -3.52
N ALA A 64 2.84 -3.78 -3.43
CA ALA A 64 3.16 -4.49 -2.20
C ALA A 64 3.72 -3.49 -1.16
N ALA A 65 3.16 -3.51 0.04
CA ALA A 65 3.74 -2.81 1.18
C ALA A 65 4.93 -3.61 1.74
N SER A 66 5.82 -2.94 2.46
CA SER A 66 7.00 -3.57 3.05
C SER A 66 6.59 -4.62 4.07
N ALA A 67 7.00 -5.88 3.88
CA ALA A 67 6.66 -6.96 4.82
C ALA A 67 7.23 -6.71 6.22
N GLU A 68 8.40 -6.07 6.33
CA GLU A 68 9.01 -5.72 7.61
C GLU A 68 8.19 -4.68 8.37
N GLN A 69 7.70 -3.66 7.66
CA GLN A 69 6.91 -2.57 8.25
C GLN A 69 5.42 -2.89 8.35
N THR A 70 4.95 -3.92 7.63
CA THR A 70 3.53 -4.24 7.54
C THR A 70 3.15 -5.67 7.92
N GLY A 71 4.13 -6.44 8.39
CA GLY A 71 3.99 -7.85 8.75
C GLY A 71 3.17 -8.12 10.01
N TYR A 72 2.87 -7.08 10.79
CA TYR A 72 2.08 -7.17 12.01
C TYR A 72 0.64 -6.63 11.85
N TRP A 73 0.22 -6.30 10.62
CA TRP A 73 -1.18 -6.06 10.29
C TRP A 73 -1.93 -7.40 10.27
N LEU A 74 -2.80 -7.63 11.25
CA LEU A 74 -3.50 -8.90 11.56
C LEU A 74 -2.56 -10.02 12.01
#